data_AF-A0A6A6TEA1-F1
#
_entry.id   AF-A0A6A6TEA1-F1
#
_cell.length_a   1.000
_cell.length_b   1.000
_cell.length_c   1.000
_cell.angle_alpha   90.00
_cell.angle_beta   90.00
_cell.angle_gamma   90.00
#
_symmetry.space_group_name_H-M   'P 1'
#
loop_
_entity.id
_entity.type
_entity.pdbx_description
1 polymer ?
#
loop_
_entity_poly.entity_id
_entity_poly.type
_entity_poly.pdbx_seq_one_letter_code
_entity_poly.pdbx_strand_id
1 'polypeptide(L)'
;LIARLRYDRNQWRTRSLLQDTHISTLTNRLRATKSRVTELTSENTELNSRLNAALVTGNTLLKSFKEVVHKNNTLDDELDEKTRTIARLRKSERAKGKVWQRNLTLKALLHSRQDASPAPENEKGGMHDTLLEALAAANERIAELEGAGEQLLEALDKEQDSDGDASSVEGDEGCGVGRTEAELRFRNVLEDEGFREAKELWVGLL
;
A
#
# COMPACT_ATOMS: atom_id res chain seq x y z
N LEU A 1 -90.75 -38.91 -51.44
CA LEU A 1 -90.29 -37.50 -51.44
C LEU A 1 -90.35 -36.85 -50.05
N ILE A 2 -91.51 -36.81 -49.38
CA ILE A 2 -91.69 -36.12 -48.07
C ILE A 2 -90.76 -36.64 -46.96
N ALA A 3 -90.58 -37.96 -46.85
CA ALA A 3 -89.70 -38.55 -45.82
C ALA A 3 -88.22 -38.12 -45.99
N ARG A 4 -87.74 -38.03 -47.24
CA ARG A 4 -86.38 -37.60 -47.56
C ARG A 4 -86.16 -36.13 -47.17
N LEU A 5 -87.10 -35.25 -47.51
CA LEU A 5 -87.02 -33.84 -47.12
C LEU A 5 -87.02 -33.65 -45.59
N ARG A 6 -87.78 -34.49 -44.85
CA ARG A 6 -87.76 -34.47 -43.38
C ARG A 6 -86.42 -34.93 -42.82
N TYR A 7 -85.83 -35.97 -43.40
CA TYR A 7 -84.51 -36.47 -43.02
C TYR A 7 -83.43 -35.41 -43.26
N ASP A 8 -83.39 -34.82 -44.46
CA ASP A 8 -82.42 -33.78 -44.81
C ASP A 8 -82.57 -32.56 -43.88
N ARG A 9 -83.81 -32.10 -43.63
CA ARG A 9 -84.09 -31.04 -42.65
C ARG A 9 -83.54 -31.36 -41.26
N ASN A 10 -83.74 -32.59 -40.78
CA ASN A 10 -83.23 -33.00 -39.47
C ASN A 10 -81.70 -33.04 -39.45
N GLN A 11 -81.06 -33.55 -40.51
CA GLN A 11 -79.60 -33.49 -40.63
C GLN A 11 -79.06 -32.07 -40.60
N TRP A 12 -79.68 -31.14 -41.34
CA TRP A 12 -79.30 -29.72 -41.32
C TRP A 12 -79.46 -29.10 -39.94
N ARG A 13 -80.54 -29.41 -39.22
CA ARG A 13 -80.75 -28.94 -37.83
C ARG A 13 -79.68 -29.48 -36.89
N THR A 14 -79.36 -30.78 -36.94
CA THR A 14 -78.31 -31.37 -36.10
C THR A 14 -76.94 -30.77 -36.41
N ARG A 15 -76.61 -30.58 -37.69
CA ARG A 15 -75.34 -29.95 -38.11
C ARG A 15 -75.25 -28.49 -37.66
N SER A 16 -76.33 -27.71 -37.82
CA SER A 16 -76.39 -26.32 -37.36
C SER A 16 -76.16 -26.25 -35.85
N LEU A 17 -76.84 -27.09 -35.06
CA LEU A 17 -76.69 -27.10 -33.61
C LEU A 17 -75.27 -27.49 -33.17
N LEU A 18 -74.65 -28.47 -33.85
CA LEU A 18 -73.25 -28.81 -33.63
C LEU A 18 -72.30 -27.65 -33.96
N GLN A 19 -72.55 -26.94 -35.06
CA GLN A 19 -71.76 -25.76 -35.43
C GLN A 19 -71.93 -24.63 -34.41
N ASP A 20 -73.14 -24.38 -33.92
CA ASP A 20 -73.42 -23.35 -32.91
C ASP A 20 -72.69 -23.65 -31.60
N THR A 21 -72.71 -24.91 -31.14
CA THR A 21 -71.94 -25.32 -29.96
C THR A 21 -70.44 -25.15 -30.18
N HIS A 22 -69.91 -25.56 -31.33
CA HIS A 22 -68.49 -25.40 -31.65
C HIS A 22 -68.07 -23.94 -31.70
N ILE A 23 -68.84 -23.07 -32.37
CA ILE A 23 -68.59 -21.62 -32.43
C ILE A 23 -68.61 -21.02 -31.01
N SER A 24 -69.57 -21.42 -30.17
CA SER A 24 -69.64 -20.97 -28.77
C SER A 24 -68.38 -21.39 -27.99
N THR A 25 -67.93 -22.64 -28.11
CA THR A 25 -66.71 -23.10 -27.44
C THR A 25 -65.46 -22.34 -27.90
N LEU A 26 -65.30 -22.12 -29.21
CA LEU A 26 -64.18 -21.37 -29.76
C LEU A 26 -64.22 -19.90 -29.32
N THR A 27 -65.40 -19.29 -29.28
CA THR A 27 -65.58 -17.89 -28.84
C THR A 27 -65.18 -17.75 -27.37
N ASN A 28 -65.58 -18.70 -26.52
CA ASN A 28 -65.20 -18.71 -25.11
C ASN A 28 -63.69 -18.93 -24.94
N ARG A 29 -63.09 -19.83 -25.72
CA ARG A 29 -61.64 -20.05 -25.71
C ARG A 29 -60.88 -18.81 -26.16
N LEU A 30 -61.31 -18.16 -27.24
CA LEU A 30 -60.72 -16.92 -27.75
C LEU A 30 -60.78 -15.81 -26.69
N ARG A 31 -61.93 -15.67 -26.01
CA ARG A 31 -62.09 -14.71 -24.92
C ARG A 31 -61.11 -15.00 -23.78
N ALA A 32 -61.01 -16.25 -23.33
CA ALA A 32 -60.07 -16.65 -22.29
C ALA A 32 -58.61 -16.38 -22.69
N THR A 33 -58.22 -16.70 -23.92
CA THR A 33 -56.87 -16.40 -24.41
C THR A 33 -56.60 -14.91 -24.48
N LYS A 34 -57.60 -14.10 -24.86
CA LYS A 34 -57.46 -12.64 -24.90
C LYS A 34 -57.23 -12.07 -23.50
N SER A 35 -58.01 -12.53 -22.51
CA SER A 35 -57.81 -12.16 -21.10
C SER A 35 -56.40 -12.54 -20.61
N ARG A 36 -55.95 -13.75 -20.93
CA ARG A 36 -54.61 -14.22 -20.56
C ARG A 36 -53.50 -13.36 -21.19
N VAL A 37 -53.65 -12.99 -22.46
CA VAL A 37 -52.69 -12.10 -23.13
C VAL A 37 -52.66 -10.74 -22.45
N THR A 38 -53.82 -10.16 -22.09
CA THR A 38 -53.85 -8.87 -21.40
C THR A 38 -53.18 -8.91 -20.02
N GLU A 39 -53.38 -9.99 -19.25
CA GLU A 39 -52.69 -10.20 -17.97
C GLU A 39 -51.17 -10.27 -18.16
N LEU A 40 -50.71 -11.13 -19.08
CA LEU A 40 -49.28 -11.30 -19.36
C LEU A 40 -48.64 -10.01 -19.89
N THR A 41 -49.35 -9.22 -20.69
CA THR A 41 -48.84 -7.92 -21.13
C THR A 41 -48.70 -6.94 -19.97
N SER A 42 -49.64 -6.94 -19.02
CA SER A 42 -49.56 -6.12 -17.81
C SER A 42 -48.37 -6.53 -16.93
N GLU A 43 -48.23 -7.83 -16.67
CA GLU A 43 -47.09 -8.37 -15.91
C GLU A 43 -45.76 -8.02 -16.60
N ASN A 44 -45.68 -8.11 -17.93
CA ASN A 44 -44.48 -7.75 -18.68
C ASN A 44 -44.15 -6.26 -18.54
N THR A 45 -45.14 -5.37 -18.59
CA THR A 45 -44.92 -3.93 -18.37
C THR A 45 -44.43 -3.63 -16.94
N GLU A 46 -44.98 -4.33 -15.94
CA GLU A 46 -44.52 -4.20 -14.56
C GLU A 46 -43.08 -4.68 -14.39
N LEU A 47 -42.74 -5.86 -14.94
CA LEU A 47 -41.37 -6.40 -14.90
C LEU A 47 -40.37 -5.46 -15.58
N ASN A 48 -40.72 -4.88 -16.73
CA ASN A 48 -39.87 -3.88 -17.40
C ASN A 48 -39.68 -2.62 -16.54
N SER A 49 -40.73 -2.15 -15.86
CA SER A 49 -40.61 -1.01 -14.95
C SER A 49 -39.66 -1.31 -13.77
N ARG A 50 -39.74 -2.51 -13.19
CA ARG A 50 -38.86 -2.97 -12.10
C ARG A 50 -37.43 -3.14 -12.56
N LEU A 51 -37.22 -3.68 -13.76
CA LEU A 51 -35.90 -3.80 -14.37
C LEU A 51 -35.26 -2.42 -14.57
N ASN A 52 -36.00 -1.46 -15.13
CA ASN A 52 -35.50 -0.09 -15.33
C ASN A 52 -35.15 0.58 -14.00
N ALA A 53 -35.99 0.43 -12.97
CA ALA A 53 -35.69 0.94 -11.64
C ALA A 53 -34.40 0.31 -11.06
N ALA A 54 -34.23 -1.00 -11.20
CA ALA A 54 -33.02 -1.70 -10.75
C ALA A 54 -31.76 -1.27 -11.52
N LEU A 55 -31.87 -0.97 -12.82
CA LEU A 55 -30.75 -0.44 -13.60
C LEU A 55 -30.35 0.97 -13.14
N VAL A 56 -31.33 1.83 -12.83
CA VAL A 56 -31.06 3.17 -12.30
C VAL A 56 -30.35 3.07 -10.95
N THR A 57 -30.86 2.25 -10.02
CA THR A 57 -30.22 2.07 -8.70
C THR A 57 -28.82 1.47 -8.82
N GLY A 58 -28.64 0.47 -9.69
CA GLY A 58 -27.33 -0.12 -9.99
C GLY A 58 -26.33 0.92 -10.51
N ASN A 59 -26.76 1.78 -11.44
CA ASN A 59 -25.91 2.86 -11.96
C ASN A 59 -25.55 3.90 -10.89
N THR A 60 -26.49 4.25 -10.00
CA THR A 60 -26.18 5.17 -8.88
C THR A 60 -25.18 4.56 -7.91
N LEU A 61 -25.33 3.27 -7.58
CA LEU A 61 -24.42 2.57 -6.68
C LEU A 61 -23.02 2.45 -7.29
N LEU A 62 -22.93 2.16 -8.59
CA LEU A 62 -21.66 2.10 -9.30
C LEU A 62 -20.94 3.44 -9.35
N LYS A 63 -21.68 4.56 -9.48
CA LYS A 63 -21.10 5.90 -9.37
C LYS A 63 -20.54 6.16 -7.96
N SER A 64 -21.32 5.90 -6.91
CA SER A 64 -20.84 6.06 -5.53
C SER A 64 -19.64 5.17 -5.23
N PHE A 65 -19.62 3.94 -5.75
CA PHE A 65 -18.48 3.04 -5.59
C PHE A 65 -17.22 3.62 -6.23
N LYS A 66 -17.31 4.14 -7.47
CA LYS A 66 -16.18 4.80 -8.14
C LYS A 66 -15.68 6.02 -7.37
N GLU A 67 -16.57 6.81 -6.78
CA GLU A 67 -16.18 7.95 -5.93
C GLU A 67 -15.44 7.50 -4.67
N VAL A 68 -15.87 6.42 -4.02
CA VAL A 68 -15.19 5.85 -2.85
C VAL A 68 -13.82 5.32 -3.23
N VAL A 69 -13.70 4.59 -4.34
CA VAL A 69 -12.40 4.11 -4.84
C VAL A 69 -11.47 5.29 -5.13
N HIS A 70 -11.96 6.34 -5.79
CA HIS A 70 -11.14 7.52 -6.04
C HIS A 70 -10.66 8.18 -4.73
N LYS A 71 -11.55 8.33 -3.74
CA LYS A 71 -11.19 8.86 -2.41
C LYS A 71 -10.17 7.97 -1.70
N ASN A 72 -10.29 6.65 -1.81
CA ASN A 72 -9.34 5.73 -1.22
C ASN A 72 -7.95 5.92 -1.83
N ASN A 73 -7.86 5.94 -3.16
CA ASN A 73 -6.58 6.17 -3.84
C ASN A 73 -5.96 7.51 -3.45
N THR A 74 -6.76 8.58 -3.33
CA THR A 74 -6.23 9.88 -2.87
C THR A 74 -5.73 9.84 -1.43
N LEU A 75 -6.39 9.06 -0.55
CA LEU A 75 -5.94 8.90 0.84
C LEU A 75 -4.66 8.07 0.92
N ASP A 76 -4.52 7.05 0.07
CA ASP A 76 -3.30 6.27 -0.04
C ASP A 76 -2.12 7.15 -0.50
N ASP A 77 -2.33 7.98 -1.54
CA ASP A 77 -1.32 8.96 -2.00
C ASP A 77 -0.94 9.95 -0.89
N GLU A 78 -1.91 10.44 -0.12
CA GLU A 78 -1.67 11.33 1.01
C GLU A 78 -0.90 10.64 2.14
N LEU A 79 -1.25 9.39 2.46
CA LEU A 79 -0.59 8.60 3.50
C LEU A 79 0.88 8.35 3.14
N ASP A 80 1.14 8.01 1.89
CA ASP A 80 2.49 7.85 1.35
C ASP A 80 3.31 9.15 1.49
N GLU A 81 2.74 10.29 1.10
CA GLU A 81 3.44 11.56 1.25
C GLU A 81 3.69 11.90 2.72
N LYS A 82 2.72 11.65 3.63
CA LYS A 82 2.95 11.83 5.07
C LYS A 82 4.06 10.93 5.58
N THR A 83 4.10 9.68 5.17
CA THR A 83 5.17 8.73 5.53
C THR A 83 6.54 9.24 5.08
N ARG A 84 6.65 9.72 3.84
CA ARG A 84 7.88 10.36 3.33
C ARG A 84 8.26 11.60 4.13
N THR A 85 7.30 12.47 4.48
CA THR A 85 7.60 13.67 5.30
C THR A 85 8.09 13.31 6.69
N ILE A 86 7.51 12.29 7.34
CA ILE A 86 7.96 11.79 8.64
C ILE A 86 9.39 11.26 8.55
N ALA A 87 9.72 10.49 7.51
CA ALA A 87 11.08 10.00 7.29
C ALA A 87 12.08 11.15 7.12
N ARG A 88 11.75 12.19 6.34
CA ARG A 88 12.58 13.40 6.18
C ARG A 88 12.77 14.14 7.51
N LEU A 89 11.72 14.28 8.31
CA LEU A 89 11.78 14.93 9.63
C LEU A 89 12.68 14.15 10.59
N ARG A 90 12.53 12.82 10.67
CA ARG A 90 13.40 11.96 11.48
C ARG A 90 14.87 12.07 11.07
N LYS A 91 15.16 12.14 9.76
CA LYS A 91 16.53 12.37 9.26
C LYS A 91 17.07 13.74 9.66
N SER A 92 16.24 14.79 9.60
CA SER A 92 16.59 16.14 10.06
C SER A 92 16.85 16.20 11.56
N GLU A 93 16.03 15.53 12.38
CA GLU A 93 16.21 15.45 13.83
C GLU A 93 17.51 14.74 14.20
N ARG A 94 17.83 13.62 13.54
CA ARG A 94 19.13 12.94 13.68
C ARG A 94 20.29 13.87 13.37
N ALA A 95 20.21 14.64 12.27
CA ALA A 95 21.25 15.61 11.91
C ALA A 95 21.41 16.72 12.96
N LYS A 96 20.30 17.24 13.51
CA LYS A 96 20.33 18.22 14.61
C LYS A 96 20.97 17.64 15.88
N GLY A 97 20.68 16.38 16.20
CA GLY A 97 21.33 15.66 17.31
C GLY A 97 22.85 15.61 17.16
N LYS A 98 23.35 15.24 15.96
CA LYS A 98 24.79 15.22 15.66
C LYS A 98 25.43 16.61 15.81
N VAL A 99 24.76 17.67 15.33
CA VAL A 99 25.25 19.06 15.50
C VAL A 99 25.32 19.46 16.98
N TRP A 100 24.31 19.10 17.77
CA TRP A 100 24.28 19.37 19.20
C TRP A 100 25.43 18.67 19.93
N GLN A 101 25.68 17.39 19.63
CA GLN A 101 26.80 16.63 20.19
C GLN A 101 28.17 17.25 19.82
N ARG A 102 28.36 17.66 18.57
CA ARG A 102 29.57 18.38 18.12
C ARG A 102 29.76 19.71 18.84
N ASN A 103 28.67 20.46 19.05
CA ASN A 103 28.74 21.73 19.77
C ASN A 103 29.14 21.52 21.24
N LEU A 104 28.59 20.48 21.87
CA LEU A 104 28.92 20.10 23.25
C LEU A 104 30.39 19.69 23.39
N THR A 105 30.90 18.87 22.48
CA THR A 105 32.32 18.45 22.46
C THR A 105 33.26 19.62 22.22
N LEU A 106 32.96 20.50 21.25
CA LEU A 106 33.76 21.72 21.02
C LEU A 106 33.77 22.65 22.23
N LYS A 107 32.64 22.81 22.93
CA LYS A 107 32.58 23.60 24.17
C LYS A 107 33.45 22.98 25.28
N ALA A 108 33.39 21.66 25.45
CA ALA A 108 34.23 20.96 26.41
C ALA A 108 35.73 21.13 26.10
N LEU A 109 36.12 21.00 24.83
CA LEU A 109 37.50 21.24 24.38
C LEU A 109 37.96 22.69 24.61
N LEU A 110 37.10 23.67 24.33
CA LEU A 110 37.41 25.08 24.58
C LEU A 110 37.62 25.38 26.06
N HIS A 111 36.75 24.87 26.94
CA HIS A 111 36.92 25.03 28.39
C HIS A 111 38.20 24.34 28.89
N SER A 112 38.48 23.12 28.43
CA SER A 112 39.73 22.42 28.76
C SER A 112 40.97 23.21 28.32
N ARG A 113 40.95 23.87 27.16
CA ARG A 113 42.06 24.74 26.70
C ARG A 113 42.14 26.08 27.43
N GLN A 114 41.02 26.64 27.89
CA GLN A 114 41.01 27.90 28.65
C GLN A 114 41.47 27.71 30.10
N ASP A 115 41.18 26.56 30.70
CA ASP A 115 41.63 26.20 32.05
C ASP A 115 43.09 25.70 32.05
N ALA A 116 43.66 25.37 30.89
CA ALA A 116 45.08 25.11 30.70
C ALA A 116 45.89 26.43 30.71
N SER A 117 46.27 26.89 31.90
CA SER A 117 47.25 27.97 32.10
C SER A 117 48.59 27.63 31.41
N PRO A 118 49.32 28.61 30.81
CA PRO A 118 50.61 28.33 30.18
C PRO A 118 51.65 27.99 31.25
N ALA A 119 52.05 26.74 31.35
CA ALA A 119 53.09 26.30 32.28
C ALA A 119 53.99 25.24 31.61
N PRO A 120 55.27 25.17 32.03
CA PRO A 120 56.43 25.18 31.15
C PRO A 120 56.81 23.80 30.60
N GLU A 121 57.62 23.85 29.55
CA GLU A 121 58.27 22.74 28.86
C GLU A 121 58.82 21.64 29.79
N ASN A 122 58.38 20.41 29.55
CA ASN A 122 59.18 19.18 29.38
C ASN A 122 58.48 17.93 29.95
N GLU A 123 58.47 16.88 29.11
CA GLU A 123 58.01 15.50 29.31
C GLU A 123 56.51 15.22 29.56
N LYS A 124 55.78 16.04 30.32
CA LYS A 124 54.32 15.84 30.49
C LYS A 124 53.46 16.36 29.33
N GLY A 125 53.99 17.30 28.55
CA GLY A 125 53.33 17.82 27.35
C GLY A 125 53.15 16.74 26.28
N GLY A 126 54.17 15.91 26.05
CA GLY A 126 54.11 14.81 25.08
C GLY A 126 53.04 13.78 25.40
N MET A 127 52.93 13.37 26.67
CA MET A 127 51.91 12.41 27.10
C MET A 127 50.48 12.98 26.98
N HIS A 128 50.29 14.24 27.39
CA HIS A 128 49.00 14.92 27.26
C HIS A 128 48.60 15.12 25.79
N ASP A 129 49.55 15.52 24.93
CA ASP A 129 49.31 15.68 23.50
C ASP A 129 49.02 14.33 22.82
N THR A 130 49.70 13.26 23.20
CA THR A 130 49.39 11.90 22.72
C THR A 130 48.04 11.38 23.20
N LEU A 131 47.60 11.75 24.41
CA LEU A 131 46.26 11.39 24.92
C LEU A 131 45.16 12.19 24.21
N LEU A 132 45.42 13.46 23.87
CA LEU A 132 44.51 14.26 23.05
C LEU A 132 44.43 13.75 21.62
N GLU A 133 45.55 13.32 21.04
CA GLU A 133 45.59 12.68 19.72
C GLU A 133 44.85 11.33 19.73
N ALA A 134 45.06 10.51 20.75
CA ALA A 134 44.31 9.26 20.96
C ALA A 134 42.81 9.51 21.10
N LEU A 135 42.41 10.57 21.81
CA LEU A 135 41.01 10.95 21.98
C LEU A 135 40.40 11.49 20.67
N ALA A 136 41.16 12.24 19.89
CA ALA A 136 40.75 12.69 18.56
C ALA A 136 40.55 11.50 17.61
N ALA A 137 41.53 10.58 17.55
CA ALA A 137 41.47 9.37 16.73
C ALA A 137 40.32 8.44 17.16
N ALA A 138 40.06 8.32 18.47
CA ALA A 138 38.91 7.57 18.98
C ALA A 138 37.57 8.21 18.58
N ASN A 139 37.47 9.54 18.59
CA ASN A 139 36.27 10.25 18.16
C ASN A 139 36.02 10.15 16.65
N GLU A 140 37.08 10.25 15.83
CA GLU A 140 36.97 9.99 14.40
C GLU A 140 36.50 8.56 14.14
N ARG A 141 37.05 7.59 14.88
CA ARG A 141 36.63 6.21 14.73
C ARG A 141 35.18 5.95 15.12
N ILE A 142 34.71 6.57 16.20
CA ILE A 142 33.29 6.50 16.58
C ILE A 142 32.41 7.06 15.45
N ALA A 143 32.80 8.19 14.85
CA ALA A 143 32.05 8.79 13.76
C ALA A 143 31.99 7.90 12.50
N GLU A 144 33.08 7.20 12.18
CA GLU A 144 33.12 6.22 11.08
C GLU A 144 32.21 5.01 11.35
N LEU A 145 32.24 4.46 12.57
CA LEU A 145 31.37 3.36 12.99
C LEU A 145 29.90 3.74 12.95
N GLU A 146 29.55 4.93 13.44
CA GLU A 146 28.19 5.46 13.37
C GLU A 146 27.73 5.65 11.91
N GLY A 147 28.62 6.13 11.03
CA GLY A 147 28.32 6.32 9.62
C GLY A 147 28.10 5.01 8.86
N ALA A 148 28.95 4.01 9.10
CA ALA A 148 28.81 2.69 8.51
C ALA A 148 27.58 1.95 9.06
N GLY A 149 27.30 2.10 10.36
CA GLY A 149 26.10 1.54 11.00
C GLY A 149 24.81 2.16 10.48
N GLU A 150 24.78 3.48 10.23
CA GLU A 150 23.63 4.15 9.62
C GLU A 150 23.39 3.68 8.18
N GLN A 151 24.45 3.42 7.40
CA GLN A 151 24.32 2.84 6.05
C GLN A 151 23.75 1.42 6.09
N LEU A 152 24.18 0.59 7.06
CA LEU A 152 23.66 -0.76 7.25
C LEU A 152 22.17 -0.74 7.66
N LEU A 153 21.78 0.14 8.59
CA LEU A 153 20.38 0.30 8.98
C LEU A 153 19.52 0.80 7.81
N GLU A 154 20.02 1.74 7.01
CA GLU A 154 19.30 2.23 5.83
C GLU A 154 19.12 1.13 4.76
N ALA A 155 20.09 0.21 4.62
CA ALA A 155 19.95 -0.94 3.74
C ALA A 155 18.91 -1.96 4.27
N LEU A 156 18.86 -2.18 5.58
CA LEU A 156 17.86 -3.06 6.21
C LEU A 156 16.43 -2.49 6.11
N ASP A 157 16.26 -1.18 6.29
CA ASP A 157 14.96 -0.52 6.12
C ASP A 157 14.43 -0.68 4.67
N LYS A 158 15.32 -0.60 3.67
CA LYS A 158 14.95 -0.78 2.24
C LYS A 158 14.53 -2.21 1.89
N GLU A 159 15.12 -3.22 2.53
CA GLU A 159 14.69 -4.62 2.39
C GLU A 159 13.30 -4.83 3.01
N GLN A 160 13.04 -4.25 4.20
CA GLN A 160 11.75 -4.38 4.87
C GLN A 160 10.60 -3.74 4.09
N ASP A 161 10.87 -2.64 3.36
CA ASP A 161 9.89 -1.97 2.50
C ASP A 161 9.66 -2.71 1.17
N SER A 162 10.58 -3.58 0.73
CA SER A 162 10.48 -4.34 -0.54
C SER A 162 9.75 -5.67 -0.42
N ASP A 163 9.64 -6.25 0.78
CA ASP A 163 8.93 -7.52 1.03
C ASP A 163 7.38 -7.39 0.99
N GLY A 164 6.86 -6.20 0.67
CA GLY A 164 5.44 -5.89 0.61
C GLY A 164 4.74 -6.13 -0.73
N ASP A 165 5.47 -6.36 -1.83
CA ASP A 165 4.86 -6.50 -3.17
C ASP A 165 5.22 -7.84 -3.82
N ALA A 166 4.38 -8.84 -3.56
CA ALA A 166 4.43 -10.16 -4.21
C ALA A 166 3.92 -10.12 -5.67
N SER A 167 4.31 -9.10 -6.44
CA SER A 167 3.91 -8.92 -7.84
C SER A 167 4.91 -8.13 -8.68
N SER A 168 6.17 -8.56 -8.75
CA SER A 168 6.85 -8.55 -10.06
C SER A 168 8.07 -9.46 -10.06
N VAL A 169 7.93 -10.55 -10.79
CA VAL A 169 9.06 -11.27 -11.39
C VAL A 169 9.79 -10.30 -12.33
N GLU A 170 11.13 -10.38 -12.33
CA GLU A 170 12.11 -9.61 -13.13
C GLU A 170 12.84 -8.48 -12.35
N GLY A 171 13.94 -8.83 -11.65
CA GLY A 171 15.11 -7.94 -11.57
C GLY A 171 15.60 -7.42 -10.22
N ASP A 172 15.30 -8.03 -9.07
CA ASP A 172 15.89 -7.62 -7.78
C ASP A 172 17.20 -8.34 -7.44
N GLU A 173 18.23 -8.14 -8.26
CA GLU A 173 19.63 -8.42 -7.85
C GLU A 173 20.25 -7.22 -7.12
N GLY A 174 19.51 -6.13 -6.93
CA GLY A 174 20.03 -4.88 -6.35
C GLY A 174 19.91 -4.77 -4.83
N CYS A 175 18.82 -5.28 -4.24
CA CYS A 175 18.54 -5.09 -2.81
C CYS A 175 19.51 -5.87 -1.90
N GLY A 176 19.78 -7.13 -2.22
CA GLY A 176 20.73 -7.97 -1.46
C GLY A 176 22.20 -7.56 -1.59
N VAL A 177 22.59 -6.95 -2.73
CA VAL A 177 23.96 -6.45 -2.95
C VAL A 177 24.22 -5.20 -2.10
N GLY A 178 23.24 -4.31 -1.96
CA GLY A 178 23.36 -3.10 -1.12
C GLY A 178 23.51 -3.41 0.37
N ARG A 179 22.77 -4.39 0.89
CA ARG A 179 22.90 -4.84 2.29
C ARG A 179 24.25 -5.47 2.57
N THR A 180 24.68 -6.42 1.72
CA THR A 180 25.95 -7.12 1.90
C THR A 180 27.15 -6.17 1.81
N GLU A 181 27.10 -5.17 0.93
CA GLU A 181 28.12 -4.12 0.87
C GLU A 181 28.15 -3.26 2.14
N ALA A 182 26.99 -2.83 2.65
CA ALA A 182 26.90 -2.05 3.88
C ALA A 182 27.38 -2.83 5.11
N GLU A 183 27.07 -4.14 5.17
CA GLU A 183 27.52 -5.04 6.23
C GLU A 183 29.04 -5.22 6.20
N LEU A 184 29.62 -5.45 5.01
CA LEU A 184 31.07 -5.54 4.83
C LEU A 184 31.78 -4.24 5.24
N ARG A 185 31.21 -3.08 4.90
CA ARG A 185 31.77 -1.79 5.33
C ARG A 185 31.73 -1.63 6.85
N PHE A 186 30.60 -1.91 7.48
CA PHE A 186 30.49 -1.84 8.94
C PHE A 186 31.47 -2.78 9.64
N ARG A 187 31.60 -4.00 9.11
CA ARG A 187 32.54 -5.01 9.63
C ARG A 187 34.00 -4.60 9.45
N ASN A 188 34.38 -4.04 8.30
CA ASN A 188 35.74 -3.55 8.07
C ASN A 188 36.12 -2.43 9.05
N VAL A 189 35.18 -1.57 9.44
CA VAL A 189 35.40 -0.52 10.45
C VAL A 189 35.41 -1.12 11.88
N LEU A 190 34.77 -2.26 12.13
CA LEU A 190 34.90 -2.97 13.42
C LEU A 190 36.21 -3.74 13.55
N GLU A 191 36.65 -4.37 12.46
CA GLU A 191 37.76 -5.33 12.43
C GLU A 191 39.10 -4.71 12.02
N ASP A 192 39.19 -3.39 11.87
CA ASP A 192 40.42 -2.70 11.51
C ASP A 192 41.56 -2.94 12.50
N GLU A 193 42.56 -3.67 12.01
CA GLU A 193 43.76 -4.05 12.73
C GLU A 193 44.58 -2.81 13.15
N GLY A 194 44.63 -1.77 12.31
CA GLY A 194 45.43 -0.58 12.58
C GLY A 194 44.89 0.23 13.77
N PHE A 195 43.56 0.36 13.87
CA PHE A 195 42.94 1.00 15.03
C PHE A 195 43.08 0.14 16.30
N ARG A 196 43.06 -1.18 16.16
CA ARG A 196 43.23 -2.10 17.29
C ARG A 196 44.64 -2.00 17.89
N GLU A 197 45.66 -1.99 17.04
CA GLU A 197 47.05 -1.79 17.45
C GLU A 197 47.25 -0.41 18.10
N ALA A 198 46.69 0.64 17.50
CA ALA A 198 46.73 1.99 18.08
C ALA A 198 46.06 2.05 19.45
N LYS A 199 44.91 1.39 19.61
CA LYS A 199 44.19 1.28 20.88
C LYS A 199 45.00 0.55 21.95
N GLU A 200 45.66 -0.55 21.61
CA GLU A 200 46.55 -1.27 22.53
C GLU A 200 47.72 -0.38 23.00
N LEU A 201 48.29 0.40 22.07
CA LEU A 201 49.36 1.34 22.34
C LEU A 201 48.90 2.49 23.26
N TRP A 202 47.68 2.98 23.09
CA TRP A 202 47.07 3.98 23.98
C TRP A 202 46.70 3.42 25.35
N VAL A 203 46.27 2.16 25.44
CA VAL A 203 46.03 1.48 26.73
C VAL A 203 47.32 1.35 27.53
N GLY A 204 48.47 1.16 26.87
CA GLY A 204 49.77 1.17 27.54
C GLY A 204 50.23 2.56 28.04
N LEU A 205 49.57 3.63 27.59
CA LEU A 205 49.80 5.02 28.02
C LEU A 205 48.89 5.45 29.18
N LEU A 206 47.90 4.64 29.57
CA LEU A 206 47.00 4.88 30.71
C LEU A 206 47.54 4.23 31.99
#